data_AF-A0A7Y5SJJ7-F1
#
_entry.id   AF-A0A7Y5SJJ7-F1
#
_cell.length_a   1.000
_cell.length_b   1.000
_cell.length_c   1.000
_cell.angle_alpha   90.00
_cell.angle_beta   90.00
_cell.angle_gamma   90.00
#
_symmetry.space_group_name_H-M   'P 1'
#
loop_
_entity.id
_entity.type
_entity.pdbx_description
1 polymer ?
#
loop_
_entity_poly.entity_id
_entity_poly.type
_entity_poly.pdbx_seq_one_letter_code
_entity_poly.pdbx_strand_id
1 'polypeptide(L)'
;MAFDGKQMVRIAKRMRQATGYLEIGMPQQALDRLELLGALGPFEAEVELLRGEAMRMQHRYEEAAASFAIAARKFPPESKAAWLALSLCCRQAGDSDRAVKMLGLARGAKPPEPGPHCL
;
A
#
# COMPACT_ATOMS: atom_id res chain seq x y z
N MET A 1 -13.69 18.67 -7.62
CA MET A 1 -12.66 18.62 -8.68
C MET A 1 -12.83 17.31 -9.43
N ALA A 2 -13.18 17.35 -10.71
CA ALA A 2 -13.40 16.15 -11.50
C ALA A 2 -12.07 15.47 -11.82
N PHE A 3 -12.00 14.15 -11.64
CA PHE A 3 -10.84 13.35 -11.97
C PHE A 3 -10.72 13.26 -13.49
N ASP A 4 -9.76 13.96 -14.10
CA ASP A 4 -9.63 14.07 -15.56
C ASP A 4 -9.13 12.74 -16.19
N GLY A 5 -9.69 12.36 -17.33
CA GLY A 5 -9.30 11.14 -18.05
C GLY A 5 -7.81 11.13 -18.44
N LYS A 6 -7.23 12.30 -18.75
CA LYS A 6 -5.78 12.41 -19.02
C LYS A 6 -4.94 12.11 -17.77
N GLN A 7 -5.44 12.48 -16.59
CA GLN A 7 -4.79 12.17 -15.32
C GLN A 7 -4.84 10.67 -15.02
N MET A 8 -5.97 10.00 -15.29
CA MET A 8 -6.09 8.55 -15.15
C MET A 8 -5.06 7.80 -16.02
N VAL A 9 -4.97 8.15 -17.30
CA VAL A 9 -4.02 7.54 -18.23
C VAL A 9 -2.57 7.77 -17.77
N ARG A 10 -2.27 8.98 -17.26
CA ARG A 10 -0.95 9.31 -16.69
C ARG A 10 -0.63 8.42 -15.48
N ILE A 11 -1.55 8.30 -14.53
CA ILE A 11 -1.35 7.48 -13.32
C ILE A 11 -1.16 6.02 -13.70
N ALA A 12 -2.03 5.46 -14.54
CA ALA A 12 -1.91 4.08 -15.00
C ALA A 12 -0.57 3.79 -15.69
N LYS A 13 -0.08 4.73 -16.53
CA LYS A 13 1.25 4.61 -17.15
C LYS A 13 2.37 4.62 -16.11
N ARG A 14 2.29 5.48 -15.09
CA ARG A 14 3.29 5.58 -14.02
C ARG A 14 3.29 4.35 -13.12
N MET A 15 2.13 3.80 -12.79
CA MET A 15 2.01 2.53 -12.07
C MET A 15 2.66 1.39 -12.86
N ARG A 16 2.35 1.24 -14.15
CA ARG A 16 2.98 0.21 -14.99
C ARG A 16 4.51 0.33 -15.02
N GLN A 17 5.03 1.54 -15.10
CA GLN A 17 6.49 1.78 -15.01
C GLN A 17 7.05 1.38 -13.65
N ALA A 18 6.37 1.78 -12.56
CA ALA A 18 6.79 1.43 -11.21
C ALA A 18 6.79 -0.08 -10.98
N THR A 19 5.75 -0.80 -11.41
CA THR A 19 5.71 -2.27 -11.39
C THR A 19 6.91 -2.87 -12.12
N GLY A 20 7.20 -2.42 -13.35
CA GLY A 20 8.35 -2.91 -14.10
C GLY A 20 9.68 -2.64 -13.40
N TYR A 21 9.84 -1.51 -12.71
CA TYR A 21 11.03 -1.25 -11.88
C TYR A 21 11.12 -2.18 -10.66
N LEU A 22 9.99 -2.50 -10.02
CA LEU A 22 9.97 -3.45 -8.89
C LEU A 22 10.36 -4.87 -9.33
N GLU A 23 9.87 -5.32 -10.47
CA GLU A 23 10.18 -6.64 -11.04
C GLU A 23 11.69 -6.86 -11.27
N ILE A 24 12.42 -5.79 -11.57
CA ILE A 24 13.88 -5.82 -11.81
C ILE A 24 14.72 -5.37 -10.60
N GLY A 25 14.11 -5.24 -9.41
CA GLY A 25 14.85 -4.91 -8.20
C GLY A 25 15.28 -3.45 -8.07
N MET A 26 14.55 -2.53 -8.72
CA MET A 26 14.83 -1.09 -8.76
C MET A 26 13.79 -0.27 -7.96
N PRO A 27 13.68 -0.46 -6.63
CA PRO A 27 12.59 0.10 -5.84
C PRO A 27 12.62 1.63 -5.74
N GLN A 28 13.80 2.26 -5.78
CA GLN A 28 13.86 3.72 -5.72
C GLN A 28 13.28 4.34 -7.00
N GLN A 29 13.66 3.82 -8.18
CA GLN A 29 13.06 4.28 -9.45
C GLN A 29 11.54 4.04 -9.49
N ALA A 30 11.05 2.98 -8.85
CA ALA A 30 9.62 2.75 -8.72
C ALA A 30 8.93 3.87 -7.91
N LEU A 31 9.50 4.25 -6.76
CA LEU A 31 9.00 5.36 -5.95
C LEU A 31 9.00 6.68 -6.74
N ASP A 32 10.11 7.01 -7.41
CA ASP A 32 10.24 8.23 -8.21
C ASP A 32 9.15 8.34 -9.29
N ARG A 33 8.70 7.22 -9.86
CA ARG A 33 7.59 7.20 -10.84
C ARG A 33 6.23 7.48 -10.20
N LEU A 34 6.05 7.08 -8.95
CA LEU A 34 4.82 7.22 -8.17
C LEU A 34 4.75 8.56 -7.40
N GLU A 35 5.82 9.35 -7.40
CA GLU A 35 5.84 10.69 -6.85
C GLU A 35 5.08 11.70 -7.70
N LEU A 36 4.58 12.76 -7.05
CA LEU A 36 3.96 13.93 -7.69
C LEU A 36 2.79 13.62 -8.65
N LEU A 37 2.04 12.54 -8.40
CA LEU A 37 0.88 12.14 -9.20
C LEU A 37 -0.38 13.00 -8.95
N GLY A 38 -0.34 13.89 -7.96
CA GLY A 38 -1.49 14.70 -7.55
C GLY A 38 -2.59 13.83 -6.92
N ALA A 39 -3.85 14.19 -7.15
CA ALA A 39 -4.98 13.38 -6.69
C ALA A 39 -4.95 11.99 -7.37
N LEU A 40 -5.01 10.92 -6.57
CA LEU A 40 -4.93 9.53 -7.05
C LEU A 40 -6.30 8.90 -7.34
N GLY A 41 -7.35 9.39 -6.68
CA GLY A 41 -8.74 8.97 -6.92
C GLY A 41 -8.89 7.45 -6.82
N PRO A 42 -9.42 6.77 -7.84
CA PRO A 42 -9.64 5.32 -7.78
C PRO A 42 -8.35 4.51 -7.71
N PHE A 43 -7.20 5.07 -8.10
CA PHE A 43 -5.92 4.37 -8.11
C PHE A 43 -5.16 4.48 -6.79
N GLU A 44 -5.68 5.20 -5.81
CA GLU A 44 -4.95 5.48 -4.56
C GLU A 44 -4.49 4.20 -3.87
N ALA A 45 -5.36 3.19 -3.77
CA ALA A 45 -4.99 1.94 -3.12
C ALA A 45 -3.90 1.17 -3.86
N GLU A 46 -3.95 1.12 -5.19
CA GLU A 46 -2.96 0.42 -6.02
C GLU A 46 -1.61 1.14 -5.99
N VAL A 47 -1.61 2.47 -6.03
CA VAL A 47 -0.39 3.28 -5.88
C VAL A 47 0.25 3.06 -4.50
N GLU A 48 -0.54 3.06 -3.43
CA GLU A 48 -0.03 2.82 -2.07
C GLU A 48 0.49 1.38 -1.90
N LEU A 49 -0.10 0.41 -2.59
CA LEU A 49 0.43 -0.97 -2.62
C LEU A 49 1.81 -1.01 -3.28
N LEU A 50 1.99 -0.35 -4.42
CA LEU A 50 3.28 -0.28 -5.11
C LEU A 50 4.33 0.50 -4.31
N ARG A 51 3.94 1.59 -3.63
CA ARG A 51 4.83 2.33 -2.71
C ARG A 51 5.27 1.46 -1.54
N GLY A 52 4.33 0.75 -0.93
CA GLY A 52 4.61 -0.18 0.17
C GLY A 52 5.59 -1.26 -0.23
N GLU A 53 5.41 -1.85 -1.41
CA GLU A 53 6.30 -2.87 -1.95
C GLU A 53 7.71 -2.33 -2.20
N ALA A 54 7.82 -1.14 -2.81
CA ALA A 54 9.10 -0.47 -3.03
C ALA A 54 9.84 -0.19 -1.72
N MET A 55 9.13 0.30 -0.69
CA MET A 55 9.71 0.57 0.63
C MET A 55 10.12 -0.72 1.34
N ARG A 56 9.32 -1.79 1.22
CA ARG A 56 9.63 -3.12 1.78
C ARG A 56 10.92 -3.69 1.19
N MET A 57 11.11 -3.57 -0.12
CA MET A 57 12.35 -4.00 -0.80
C MET A 57 13.57 -3.19 -0.35
N GLN A 58 13.38 -1.96 0.13
CA GLN A 58 14.44 -1.12 0.71
C GLN A 58 14.59 -1.30 2.22
N HIS A 59 13.94 -2.31 2.81
CA HIS A 59 13.95 -2.57 4.26
C HIS A 59 13.35 -1.43 5.13
N ARG A 60 12.58 -0.53 4.52
CA ARG A 60 11.86 0.58 5.20
C ARG A 60 10.50 0.10 5.69
N TYR A 61 10.51 -0.82 6.65
CA TYR A 61 9.33 -1.61 7.01
C TYR A 61 8.19 -0.81 7.65
N GLU A 62 8.48 0.22 8.43
CA GLU A 62 7.45 1.06 9.05
C GLU A 62 6.68 1.89 8.02
N GLU A 63 7.40 2.49 7.06
CA GLU A 63 6.80 3.27 5.97
C GLU A 63 6.04 2.37 4.99
N ALA A 64 6.60 1.19 4.70
CA ALA A 64 5.92 0.16 3.92
C ALA A 64 4.60 -0.24 4.59
N ALA A 65 4.62 -0.45 5.91
CA ALA A 65 3.42 -0.78 6.68
C ALA A 65 2.37 0.36 6.62
N ALA A 66 2.77 1.62 6.71
CA ALA A 66 1.83 2.73 6.56
C ALA A 66 1.13 2.69 5.19
N SER A 67 1.89 2.49 4.11
CA SER A 67 1.36 2.42 2.74
C SER A 67 0.42 1.23 2.55
N PHE A 68 0.79 0.03 3.02
CA PHE A 68 -0.07 -1.15 2.96
C PHE A 68 -1.36 -1.01 3.78
N ALA A 69 -1.32 -0.31 4.93
CA ALA A 69 -2.51 -0.06 5.72
C ALA A 69 -3.52 0.85 4.97
N ILE A 70 -3.04 1.84 4.21
CA ILE A 70 -3.89 2.69 3.36
C ILE A 70 -4.50 1.84 2.23
N ALA A 71 -3.67 1.07 1.52
CA ALA A 71 -4.12 0.20 0.44
C ALA A 71 -5.20 -0.80 0.91
N ALA A 72 -4.98 -1.46 2.04
CA ALA A 72 -5.90 -2.45 2.59
C ALA A 72 -7.27 -1.85 2.97
N ARG A 73 -7.30 -0.60 3.45
CA ARG A 73 -8.54 0.11 3.80
C ARG A 73 -9.30 0.60 2.57
N LYS A 74 -8.58 1.01 1.53
CA LYS A 74 -9.17 1.61 0.32
C LYS A 74 -9.55 0.59 -0.75
N PHE A 75 -9.06 -0.64 -0.66
CA PHE A 75 -9.36 -1.69 -1.63
C PHE A 75 -9.83 -2.99 -0.97
N PRO A 76 -11.12 -3.05 -0.53
CA PRO A 76 -11.67 -4.23 0.13
C PRO A 76 -11.52 -5.56 -0.63
N PRO A 77 -11.69 -5.62 -1.97
CA PRO A 77 -11.57 -6.88 -2.72
C PRO A 77 -10.20 -7.55 -2.62
N GLU A 78 -9.10 -6.78 -2.67
CA GLU A 78 -7.74 -7.32 -2.50
C GLU A 78 -7.09 -6.94 -1.16
N SER A 79 -7.90 -6.46 -0.21
CA SER A 79 -7.43 -6.06 1.12
C SER A 79 -6.67 -7.18 1.82
N LYS A 80 -6.98 -8.46 1.55
CA LYS A 80 -6.29 -9.61 2.12
C LYS A 80 -4.79 -9.62 1.81
N ALA A 81 -4.41 -9.33 0.56
CA ALA A 81 -3.01 -9.29 0.15
C ALA A 81 -2.29 -8.11 0.82
N ALA A 82 -2.94 -6.94 0.89
CA ALA A 82 -2.39 -5.77 1.57
C ALA A 82 -2.27 -5.98 3.09
N TRP A 83 -3.26 -6.62 3.75
CA TRP A 83 -3.20 -7.00 5.16
C TRP A 83 -2.09 -8.02 5.43
N LEU A 84 -1.88 -8.97 4.52
CA LEU A 84 -0.77 -9.92 4.61
C LEU A 84 0.57 -9.17 4.51
N ALA A 85 0.76 -8.34 3.49
CA ALA A 85 1.98 -7.56 3.31
C ALA A 85 2.26 -6.66 4.53
N LEU A 86 1.23 -5.99 5.06
CA LEU A 86 1.30 -5.23 6.30
C LEU A 86 1.79 -6.08 7.48
N SER A 87 1.22 -7.28 7.67
CA SER A 87 1.61 -8.18 8.76
C SER A 87 3.09 -8.59 8.67
N LEU A 88 3.58 -8.83 7.46
CA LEU A 88 4.98 -9.17 7.21
C LEU A 88 5.90 -7.99 7.55
N CYS A 89 5.52 -6.77 7.14
CA CYS A 89 6.25 -5.55 7.47
C CYS A 89 6.28 -5.28 8.98
N CYS A 90 5.15 -5.41 9.69
CA CYS A 90 5.12 -5.25 11.15
C CYS A 90 6.04 -6.25 11.85
N ARG A 91 6.03 -7.52 11.43
CA ARG A 91 6.93 -8.54 11.99
C ARG A 91 8.39 -8.16 11.79
N GLN A 92 8.73 -7.68 10.60
CA GLN A 92 10.09 -7.33 10.25
C GLN A 92 10.57 -6.02 10.93
N ALA A 93 9.64 -5.14 11.30
CA ALA A 93 9.88 -3.98 12.16
C ALA A 93 9.96 -4.35 13.67
N GLY A 94 9.71 -5.61 14.05
CA GLY A 94 9.73 -6.07 15.44
C GLY A 94 8.39 -5.97 16.18
N ASP A 95 7.35 -5.41 15.56
CA ASP A 95 6.01 -5.29 16.14
C ASP A 95 5.19 -6.58 15.91
N SER A 96 5.50 -7.60 16.71
CA SER A 96 4.89 -8.93 16.60
C SER A 96 3.40 -8.93 16.94
N ASP A 97 2.97 -8.14 17.92
CA ASP A 97 1.57 -8.00 18.30
C ASP A 97 0.72 -7.45 17.15
N ARG A 98 1.20 -6.40 16.50
CA ARG A 98 0.51 -5.84 15.33
C ARG A 98 0.54 -6.81 14.15
N ALA A 99 1.65 -7.51 13.92
CA ALA A 99 1.74 -8.52 12.88
C ALA A 99 0.66 -9.60 13.01
N VAL A 100 0.45 -10.15 14.21
CA VAL A 100 -0.58 -11.17 14.47
C VAL A 100 -1.99 -10.63 14.18
N LYS A 101 -2.29 -9.40 14.62
CA LYS A 101 -3.58 -8.76 14.36
C LYS A 101 -3.85 -8.62 12.86
N MET A 102 -2.88 -8.12 12.11
CA MET A 102 -3.04 -7.88 10.66
C MET A 102 -3.12 -9.19 9.87
N LEU A 103 -2.39 -10.22 10.30
CA LEU A 103 -2.52 -11.57 9.73
C LEU A 103 -3.92 -12.16 9.96
N GLY A 104 -4.53 -11.88 11.12
CA GLY A 104 -5.94 -12.21 11.36
C GLY A 104 -6.86 -11.60 10.31
N LEU A 105 -6.70 -10.30 10.01
CA LEU A 105 -7.48 -9.60 8.99
C LEU A 105 -7.27 -10.17 7.59
N ALA A 106 -6.02 -10.51 7.24
CA ALA A 106 -5.71 -11.17 5.96
C ALA A 106 -6.44 -12.52 5.79
N ARG A 107 -6.68 -13.23 6.91
CA ARG A 107 -7.43 -14.50 6.94
C ARG A 107 -8.95 -14.33 7.02
N GLY A 108 -9.45 -13.10 7.00
CA GLY A 108 -10.88 -12.80 7.04
C GLY A 108 -11.44 -12.60 8.45
N ALA A 109 -10.58 -12.38 9.46
CA ALA A 109 -11.07 -11.88 10.75
C ALA A 109 -11.71 -10.50 10.54
N LYS A 110 -12.78 -10.23 11.30
CA LYS A 110 -13.45 -8.92 11.25
C LYS A 110 -12.44 -7.83 11.64
N PRO A 111 -12.31 -6.74 10.87
CA PRO A 111 -11.50 -5.60 11.29
C PRO A 111 -11.92 -5.16 12.69
N PRO A 112 -10.97 -4.82 13.58
CA PRO A 112 -11.33 -4.26 14.87
C PRO A 112 -12.19 -3.03 14.61
N GLU A 113 -13.38 -3.00 15.20
CA GLU A 113 -14.26 -1.83 15.07
C GLU A 113 -13.50 -0.63 15.63
N PRO A 114 -13.45 0.51 14.90
CA PRO A 114 -12.86 1.71 15.46
C PRO A 114 -13.65 2.04 16.72
N GLY A 115 -13.01 1.89 17.89
CA GLY A 115 -13.60 2.32 19.15
C GLY A 115 -13.94 3.81 19.07
N PRO A 116 -14.93 4.29 19.85
CA PRO A 116 -15.50 5.63 19.74
C PRO A 116 -14.56 6.81 20.07
N HIS A 117 -13.23 6.62 20.11
CA HIS A 117 -12.27 7.58 20.66
C HIS A 117 -11.11 7.94 19.72
N CYS A 118 -11.38 8.20 18.46
CA CYS A 118 -10.42 8.92 17.61
C CYS A 118 -11.13 10.07 16.88
N LEU A 119 -11.29 11.19 17.60
CA LEU A 119 -11.48 12.55 17.08
C LEU A 119 -10.14 13.28 17.16
#